data_AF-A0A7S3QYY4-F1
#
_entry.id   AF-A0A7S3QYY4-F1
#
_cell.length_a   1.000
_cell.length_b   1.000
_cell.length_c   1.000
_cell.angle_alpha   90.00
_cell.angle_beta   90.00
_cell.angle_gamma   90.00
#
_symmetry.space_group_name_H-M   'P 1'
#
loop_
_entity.id
_entity.type
_entity.pdbx_description
1 polymer ?
#
loop_
_entity_poly.entity_id
_entity_poly.type
_entity_poly.pdbx_seq_one_letter_code
_entity_poly.pdbx_strand_id
1 'polypeptide(L)'
;MAGEQVAVVVALEREQDGTEQPATHAPRFPGRKDEGWWLVVGDPKANSLLAIKRVNLGKAAKTKLDFAVPTSPGKHTLTLYFMCDSWMGCDQEYEIELKVTEAMDAE
;
A
#
# COMPACT_ATOMS: atom_id res chain seq x y z
N MET A 1 -10.25 8.85 -15.55
CA MET A 1 -11.38 8.24 -16.28
C MET A 1 -11.38 6.74 -16.04
N ALA A 2 -12.49 6.05 -16.30
CA ALA A 2 -12.55 4.59 -16.17
C ALA A 2 -11.43 3.92 -17.00
N GLY A 3 -10.70 2.96 -16.41
CA GLY A 3 -9.60 2.25 -17.06
C GLY A 3 -8.28 3.03 -17.20
N GLU A 4 -8.22 4.30 -16.79
CA GLU A 4 -6.98 5.09 -16.80
C GLU A 4 -6.00 4.62 -15.71
N GLN A 5 -4.69 4.74 -15.95
CA GLN A 5 -3.70 4.54 -14.88
C GLN A 5 -3.63 5.76 -13.97
N VAL A 6 -3.77 5.51 -12.67
CA VAL A 6 -3.56 6.50 -11.62
C VAL A 6 -2.51 5.99 -10.64
N ALA A 7 -2.10 6.85 -9.72
CA ALA A 7 -1.16 6.46 -8.70
C ALA A 7 -1.44 7.07 -7.33
N VAL A 8 -1.14 6.28 -6.30
CA VAL A 8 -1.09 6.74 -4.92
C VAL A 8 0.37 6.89 -4.53
N VAL A 9 0.72 8.08 -4.04
CA VAL A 9 2.07 8.39 -3.53
C VAL A 9 2.02 8.33 -2.02
N VAL A 10 2.77 7.41 -1.43
CA VAL A 10 2.85 7.20 0.00
C VAL A 10 4.21 7.69 0.51
N ALA A 11 4.18 8.53 1.54
CA ALA A 11 5.34 8.90 2.32
C ALA A 11 5.26 8.18 3.68
N LEU A 12 6.33 7.47 4.04
CA LEU A 12 6.46 6.70 5.26
C LEU A 12 7.60 7.29 6.07
N GLU A 13 7.38 7.51 7.35
CA GLU A 13 8.38 8.00 8.29
C GLU A 13 8.30 7.19 9.58
N ARG A 14 9.46 6.87 10.17
CA ARG A 14 9.55 6.27 11.50
C ARG A 14 9.88 7.33 12.53
N GLU A 15 9.12 7.31 13.62
CA GLU A 15 9.31 8.23 14.75
C GLU A 15 10.52 7.87 15.65
N GLN A 16 11.11 6.69 15.47
CA GLN A 16 12.23 6.24 16.31
C GLN A 16 13.51 7.05 16.07
N ASP A 17 14.19 7.39 17.17
CA ASP A 17 15.52 8.00 17.15
C ASP A 17 16.60 7.00 16.69
N GLY A 18 17.38 7.37 15.67
CA GLY A 18 18.47 6.57 15.10
C GLY A 18 18.38 6.41 13.58
N THR A 19 19.49 6.01 12.94
CA THR A 19 19.54 5.75 11.49
C THR A 19 19.57 4.26 11.15
N GLU A 20 19.90 3.41 12.13
CA GLU A 20 20.04 1.97 11.93
C GLU A 20 18.80 1.22 12.36
N GLN A 21 18.36 0.28 11.52
CA GLN A 21 17.32 -0.66 11.87
C GLN A 21 17.93 -1.99 12.28
N PRO A 22 17.73 -2.43 13.52
CA PRO A 22 18.13 -3.76 13.93
C PRO A 22 17.24 -4.81 13.25
N ALA A 23 17.77 -6.04 13.18
CA ALA A 23 16.96 -7.20 12.81
C ALA A 23 15.74 -7.34 13.74
N THR A 24 14.66 -7.90 13.21
CA THR A 24 13.44 -8.19 13.97
C THR A 24 13.74 -9.14 15.13
N HIS A 25 13.20 -8.83 16.31
CA HIS A 25 13.30 -9.72 17.47
C HIS A 25 12.32 -10.90 17.35
N ALA A 26 12.76 -11.98 16.72
CA ALA A 26 11.98 -13.20 16.51
C ALA A 26 12.75 -14.46 17.01
N PRO A 27 12.79 -14.73 18.32
CA PRO A 27 13.65 -15.79 18.92
C PRO A 27 13.26 -17.21 18.52
N ARG A 28 12.05 -17.41 17.99
CA ARG A 28 11.58 -18.71 17.48
C ARG A 28 11.76 -18.86 15.96
N PHE A 29 12.26 -17.83 15.29
CA PHE A 29 12.57 -17.88 13.86
C PHE A 29 14.03 -18.33 13.69
N PRO A 30 14.31 -19.32 12.81
CA PRO A 30 15.61 -20.01 12.80
C PRO A 30 16.78 -19.17 12.26
N GLY A 31 16.51 -18.03 11.63
CA GLY A 31 17.52 -17.19 11.00
C GLY A 31 17.41 -15.71 11.37
N ARG A 32 18.32 -14.91 10.83
CA ARG A 32 18.17 -13.46 10.87
C ARG A 32 16.95 -13.06 10.03
N LYS A 33 16.10 -12.18 10.58
CA LYS A 33 14.96 -11.58 9.89
C LYS A 33 15.14 -10.08 9.89
N ASP A 34 15.18 -9.49 8.70
CA ASP A 34 15.04 -8.04 8.55
C ASP A 34 13.57 -7.71 8.26
N GLU A 35 13.13 -6.56 8.75
CA GLU A 35 11.74 -6.11 8.67
C GLU A 35 11.37 -5.71 7.23
N GLY A 36 10.29 -6.28 6.71
CA GLY A 36 9.72 -5.93 5.42
C GLY A 36 8.30 -5.43 5.55
N TRP A 37 7.94 -4.45 4.71
CA TRP A 37 6.59 -3.89 4.67
C TRP A 37 5.96 -4.06 3.30
N TRP A 38 4.64 -4.18 3.29
CA TRP A 38 3.81 -4.19 2.09
C TRP A 38 2.88 -2.99 2.09
N LEU A 39 2.87 -2.26 0.98
CA LEU A 39 1.81 -1.33 0.64
C LEU A 39 0.88 -2.03 -0.36
N VAL A 40 -0.42 -2.05 -0.06
CA VAL A 40 -1.43 -2.69 -0.91
C VAL A 40 -2.59 -1.73 -1.10
N VAL A 41 -2.98 -1.50 -2.35
CA VAL A 41 -4.24 -0.83 -2.69
C VAL A 41 -5.23 -1.91 -3.12
N GLY A 42 -6.39 -1.99 -2.46
CA GLY A 42 -7.43 -2.95 -2.77
C GLY A 42 -8.83 -2.38 -2.68
N ASP A 43 -9.80 -3.10 -3.25
CA ASP A 43 -11.23 -2.91 -3.04
C ASP A 43 -11.75 -4.08 -2.18
N PRO A 44 -12.09 -3.85 -0.90
CA PRO A 44 -12.56 -4.90 -0.01
C PRO A 44 -13.93 -5.45 -0.41
N LYS A 45 -14.80 -4.62 -1.01
CA LYS A 45 -16.16 -5.04 -1.42
C LYS A 45 -16.11 -5.97 -2.62
N ALA A 46 -15.21 -5.68 -3.57
CA ALA A 46 -14.97 -6.52 -4.73
C ALA A 46 -13.98 -7.67 -4.45
N ASN A 47 -13.36 -7.70 -3.26
CA ASN A 47 -12.27 -8.60 -2.89
C ASN A 47 -11.15 -8.62 -3.95
N SER A 48 -10.72 -7.43 -4.39
CA SER A 48 -9.75 -7.27 -5.47
C SER A 48 -8.52 -6.48 -5.02
N LEU A 49 -7.34 -6.90 -5.50
CA LEU A 49 -6.07 -6.23 -5.28
C LEU A 49 -5.72 -5.43 -6.53
N LEU A 50 -5.55 -4.12 -6.38
CA LEU A 50 -5.31 -3.19 -7.48
C LEU A 50 -3.81 -2.90 -7.67
N ALA A 51 -3.08 -2.74 -6.58
CA ALA A 51 -1.63 -2.62 -6.60
C ALA A 51 -1.01 -3.20 -5.32
N ILE A 52 0.21 -3.70 -5.44
CA ILE A 52 1.01 -4.17 -4.32
C ILE A 52 2.48 -3.81 -4.53
N LYS A 53 3.14 -3.36 -3.46
CA LYS A 53 4.57 -3.06 -3.49
C LYS A 53 5.23 -3.38 -2.17
N ARG A 54 6.35 -4.08 -2.22
CA ARG A 54 7.21 -4.30 -1.07
C ARG A 54 8.10 -3.08 -0.83
N VAL A 55 8.21 -2.66 0.43
CA VAL A 55 9.00 -1.51 0.85
C VAL A 55 9.93 -1.94 1.99
N ASN A 56 11.21 -1.61 1.85
CA ASN A 56 12.17 -1.66 2.95
C ASN A 56 12.19 -0.27 3.59
N LEU A 57 11.49 -0.10 4.71
CA LEU A 57 11.33 1.18 5.37
C LEU A 57 12.45 1.38 6.38
N GLY A 58 13.47 2.17 6.04
CA GLY A 58 14.46 2.74 6.96
C GLY A 58 13.86 3.85 7.85
N LYS A 59 14.53 4.99 7.99
CA LYS A 59 13.97 6.17 8.69
C LYS A 59 12.79 6.78 7.94
N ALA A 60 12.90 6.88 6.62
CA ALA A 60 11.83 7.38 5.76
C ALA A 60 11.88 6.70 4.40
N ALA A 61 10.73 6.61 3.73
CA ALA A 61 10.62 6.14 2.35
C ALA A 61 9.49 6.88 1.64
N LYS A 62 9.68 7.16 0.35
CA LYS A 62 8.62 7.67 -0.52
C LYS A 62 8.42 6.68 -1.66
N THR A 63 7.20 6.21 -1.85
CA THR A 63 6.88 5.19 -2.85
C THR A 63 5.60 5.53 -3.58
N LYS A 64 5.62 5.27 -4.89
CA LYS A 64 4.47 5.34 -5.79
C LYS A 64 3.93 3.93 -6.03
N LEU A 65 2.61 3.77 -5.96
CA LEU A 65 1.85 2.60 -6.40
C LEU A 65 0.95 3.02 -7.56
N ASP A 66 1.19 2.46 -8.74
CA ASP A 66 0.40 2.68 -9.93
C ASP A 66 -0.66 1.56 -10.08
N PHE A 67 -1.90 1.92 -10.40
CA PHE A 67 -2.98 0.98 -10.67
C PHE A 67 -3.97 1.53 -11.69
N ALA A 68 -4.73 0.64 -12.33
CA ALA A 68 -5.82 1.03 -13.22
C ALA A 68 -7.07 1.39 -12.40
N VAL A 69 -7.70 2.51 -12.74
CA VAL A 69 -8.99 2.92 -12.21
C VAL A 69 -10.06 1.89 -12.57
N PRO A 70 -10.97 1.51 -11.65
CA PRO A 70 -12.09 0.63 -11.96
C PRO A 70 -12.83 1.06 -13.24
N THR A 71 -13.26 0.10 -14.05
CA THR A 71 -13.94 0.38 -15.32
C THR A 71 -15.37 0.85 -15.16
N SER A 72 -15.98 0.61 -14.00
CA SER A 72 -17.32 1.11 -13.69
C SER A 72 -17.27 2.57 -13.25
N PRO A 73 -18.05 3.47 -13.87
CA PRO A 73 -18.22 4.83 -13.38
C PRO A 73 -18.87 4.85 -11.99
N GLY A 74 -18.64 5.92 -11.23
CA GLY A 74 -19.27 6.13 -9.93
C GLY A 74 -18.26 6.33 -8.80
N LYS A 75 -18.76 6.22 -7.56
CA LYS A 75 -17.93 6.32 -6.35
C LYS A 75 -17.43 4.93 -5.97
N HIS A 76 -16.12 4.82 -5.78
CA HIS A 76 -15.44 3.62 -5.33
C HIS A 76 -14.71 3.92 -4.03
N THR A 77 -14.88 3.04 -3.05
CA THR A 77 -14.18 3.13 -1.77
C THR A 77 -13.08 2.07 -1.79
N LEU A 78 -11.83 2.52 -1.93
CA LEU A 78 -10.65 1.68 -1.89
C LEU A 78 -10.00 1.75 -0.51
N THR A 79 -9.09 0.83 -0.24
CA THR A 79 -8.32 0.81 1.00
C THR A 79 -6.83 0.66 0.68
N LEU A 80 -6.01 1.52 1.27
CA LEU A 80 -4.57 1.37 1.35
C LEU A 80 -4.22 0.65 2.64
N TYR A 81 -3.62 -0.53 2.51
CA TYR A 81 -3.06 -1.31 3.61
C TYR A 81 -1.56 -1.11 3.68
N PHE A 82 -1.04 -0.89 4.88
CA PHE A 82 0.38 -0.92 5.20
C PHE A 82 0.61 -2.03 6.21
N MET A 83 1.21 -3.14 5.76
CA MET A 83 1.30 -4.38 6.54
C MET A 83 2.74 -4.81 6.78
N CYS A 84 3.03 -5.29 7.99
CA CYS A 84 4.36 -5.78 8.36
C CYS A 84 4.47 -7.29 8.14
N ASP A 85 5.60 -7.77 7.61
CA ASP A 85 5.87 -9.21 7.47
C ASP A 85 6.53 -9.84 8.72
N SER A 86 6.71 -9.04 9.78
CA SER A 86 7.59 -9.35 10.92
C SER A 86 6.95 -9.10 12.29
N TRP A 87 6.04 -8.13 12.39
CA TRP A 87 5.36 -7.74 13.63
C TRP A 87 3.85 -7.86 13.48
N MET A 88 3.16 -8.29 14.53
CA MET A 88 1.69 -8.29 14.58
C MET A 88 1.20 -7.02 15.26
N GLY A 89 0.06 -6.50 14.79
CA GLY A 89 -0.59 -5.31 15.39
C GLY A 89 0.00 -3.97 14.95
N CYS A 90 0.85 -3.97 13.92
CA CYS A 90 1.39 -2.75 13.31
C CYS A 90 0.78 -2.44 11.94
N ASP A 91 -0.21 -3.22 11.51
CA ASP A 91 -0.90 -3.01 10.24
C ASP A 91 -1.78 -1.75 10.32
N GLN A 92 -1.76 -0.94 9.26
CA GLN A 92 -2.54 0.28 9.15
C GLN A 92 -3.43 0.23 7.91
N GLU A 93 -4.63 0.80 8.02
CA GLU A 93 -5.61 0.85 6.94
C GLU A 93 -6.09 2.29 6.75
N TYR A 94 -6.09 2.74 5.50
CA TYR A 94 -6.55 4.08 5.12
C TYR A 94 -7.57 3.98 4.00
N GLU A 95 -8.75 4.54 4.22
CA GLU A 95 -9.80 4.61 3.20
C GLU A 95 -9.46 5.67 2.15
N ILE A 96 -9.66 5.33 0.87
CA ILE A 96 -9.45 6.21 -0.28
C ILE A 96 -10.75 6.25 -1.09
N GLU A 97 -11.37 7.42 -1.14
CA GLU A 97 -12.53 7.65 -2.01
C GLU A 97 -12.09 8.05 -3.42
N LEU A 98 -12.53 7.30 -4.42
CA LEU A 98 -12.26 7.55 -5.82
C LEU A 98 -13.59 7.81 -6.56
N LYS A 99 -13.69 8.98 -7.21
CA LYS A 99 -14.81 9.29 -8.12
C LYS A 99 -14.39 9.04 -9.56
N VAL A 100 -14.95 8.01 -10.16
CA VAL A 100 -14.66 7.60 -11.54
C VAL A 100 -15.72 8.19 -12.47
N THR A 101 -15.26 8.93 -13.48
CA THR A 101 -16.10 9.41 -14.59
C THR A 101 -16.07 8.40 -15.73
N GLU A 102 -17.14 8.41 -16.53
CA GLU A 102 -17.20 7.66 -17.79
C GLU A 102 -15.96 7.94 -18.66
N ALA A 103 -15.46 6.90 -19.31
CA ALA A 103 -14.47 7.06 -20.36
C ALA A 103 -15.19 7.66 -21.57
N MET A 104 -14.65 8.73 -22.15
CA MET A 104 -15.14 9.20 -23.45
C MET A 104 -14.62 8.21 -24.50
N ASP A 105 -15.52 7.57 -25.23
CA ASP A 105 -15.14 6.77 -26.39
C ASP A 105 -14.40 7.69 -27.36
N ALA A 106 -13.14 7.34 -27.66
CA ALA A 106 -12.36 8.05 -28.68
C ALA A 106 -12.91 7.65 -30.05
N GLU A 107 -13.65 8.55 -30.68
CA GLU A 107 -14.07 8.47 -32.09
C GLU A 107 -12.89 8.71 -33.05
#